data_AF-I4W0S1-F1
#
_entry.id   AF-I4W0S1-F1
#
_cell.length_a   1.000
_cell.length_b   1.000
_cell.length_c   1.000
_cell.angle_alpha   90.00
_cell.angle_beta   90.00
_cell.angle_gamma   90.00
#
_symmetry.space_group_name_H-M   'P 1'
#
loop_
_entity.id
_entity.type
_entity.pdbx_description
1 polymer ?
#
loop_
_entity_poly.entity_id
_entity_poly.type
_entity_poly.pdbx_seq_one_letter_code
_entity_poly.pdbx_strand_id
1 'polypeptide(L)'
;MTPESKLKDGRPDEALQLLTAEVRNNPADAKRRVFLFQLLALLGQWERAQNQLNVCGELDPLNAMMVGAYSEALRGELVRAEVFAGKRMPVIIGEPEQWLALLLQALKLGAEGQHEQAAALREQAFEQAPAVAGNIDGNAFEWIADADPRIGPCLEIIVNGGYSWVPFSRLSELKFEAPSDLRDKIWVPTQVTWSNGGKAIGFIPGRYAGSELTGDPDLVLGRRTDWIEQGEGLHVGLGQRMLATDAAEYSLFDARLIAFGAA
;
A
#
# COMPACT_ATOMS: atom_id res chain seq x y z
N MET A 1 3.15 -8.42 30.85
CA MET A 1 2.45 -8.06 29.60
C MET A 1 3.45 -7.34 28.72
N THR A 2 3.66 -7.80 27.48
CA THR A 2 4.62 -7.18 26.55
C THR A 2 3.87 -6.47 25.42
N PRO A 3 4.49 -5.50 24.72
CA PRO A 3 3.86 -4.86 23.56
C PRO A 3 3.46 -5.87 22.46
N GLU A 4 4.24 -6.92 22.25
CA GLU A 4 3.95 -7.96 21.24
C GLU A 4 2.69 -8.75 21.59
N SER A 5 2.46 -9.06 22.87
CA SER A 5 1.22 -9.71 23.33
C SER A 5 0.01 -8.83 23.02
N LYS A 6 0.10 -7.51 23.25
CA LYS A 6 -1.00 -6.58 22.95
C LYS A 6 -1.30 -6.49 21.46
N LEU A 7 -0.29 -6.54 20.59
CA LEU A 7 -0.53 -6.61 19.14
C LEU A 7 -1.22 -7.91 18.72
N LYS A 8 -0.82 -9.05 19.28
CA LYS A 8 -1.49 -10.33 19.02
C LYS A 8 -2.97 -10.25 19.40
N ASP A 9 -3.27 -9.62 20.52
CA ASP A 9 -4.64 -9.43 21.03
C ASP A 9 -5.43 -8.32 20.31
N GLY A 10 -4.90 -7.70 19.25
CA GLY A 10 -5.61 -6.62 18.52
C GLY A 10 -5.67 -5.30 19.28
N ARG A 11 -4.67 -4.97 20.11
CA ARG A 11 -4.63 -3.76 20.96
C ARG A 11 -3.39 -2.91 20.64
N PRO A 12 -3.28 -2.33 19.43
CA PRO A 12 -2.07 -1.64 18.99
C PRO A 12 -1.78 -0.35 19.79
N ASP A 13 -2.79 0.37 20.27
CA ASP A 13 -2.59 1.56 21.11
C ASP A 13 -1.97 1.23 22.46
N GLU A 14 -2.40 0.14 23.09
CA GLU A 14 -1.80 -0.34 24.35
C GLU A 14 -0.39 -0.87 24.12
N ALA A 15 -0.15 -1.54 22.99
CA ALA A 15 1.20 -1.91 22.60
C ALA A 15 2.09 -0.67 22.50
N LEU A 16 1.59 0.42 21.91
CA LEU A 16 2.34 1.67 21.75
C LEU A 16 2.66 2.31 23.10
N GLN A 17 1.69 2.34 24.03
CA GLN A 17 1.88 2.86 25.37
C GLN A 17 2.97 2.08 26.13
N LEU A 18 2.89 0.74 26.13
CA LEU A 18 3.88 -0.11 26.78
C LEU A 18 5.27 0.06 26.16
N LEU A 19 5.36 -0.01 24.83
CA LEU A 19 6.63 0.10 24.12
C LEU A 19 7.28 1.49 24.32
N THR A 20 6.48 2.55 24.38
CA THR A 20 6.97 3.90 24.69
C THR A 20 7.58 3.96 26.09
N ALA A 21 6.94 3.34 27.10
CA ALA A 21 7.49 3.28 28.45
C ALA A 21 8.80 2.47 28.51
N GLU A 22 8.87 1.36 27.80
CA GLU A 22 10.07 0.53 27.72
C GLU A 22 11.25 1.27 27.07
N VAL A 23 11.01 1.96 25.96
CA VAL A 23 12.02 2.77 25.26
C VAL A 23 12.49 3.94 26.14
N ARG A 24 11.62 4.54 26.95
CA ARG A 24 12.02 5.58 27.91
C ARG A 24 12.97 5.04 28.98
N ASN A 25 12.75 3.82 29.45
CA ASN A 25 13.59 3.17 30.46
C ASN A 25 14.92 2.66 29.88
N ASN A 26 14.96 2.33 28.58
CA ASN A 26 16.17 1.88 27.90
C ASN A 26 16.32 2.56 26.52
N PRO A 27 16.72 3.84 26.48
CA PRO A 27 16.67 4.64 25.24
C PRO A 27 17.66 4.22 24.16
N ALA A 28 18.71 3.48 24.52
CA ALA A 28 19.75 2.97 23.62
C ALA A 28 19.43 1.59 23.02
N ASP A 29 18.27 1.00 23.33
CA ASP A 29 17.84 -0.28 22.76
C ASP A 29 17.37 -0.12 21.30
N ALA A 30 18.29 -0.33 20.36
CA ALA A 30 18.02 -0.20 18.93
C ALA A 30 16.87 -1.10 18.45
N LYS A 31 16.73 -2.32 18.99
CA LYS A 31 15.64 -3.24 18.58
C LYS A 31 14.27 -2.71 18.99
N ARG A 32 14.14 -2.19 20.21
CA ARG A 32 12.89 -1.56 20.66
C ARG A 32 12.56 -0.29 19.89
N ARG A 33 13.57 0.48 19.48
CA ARG A 33 13.38 1.66 18.62
C ARG A 33 12.86 1.29 17.24
N VAL A 34 13.39 0.23 16.65
CA VAL A 34 12.89 -0.31 15.38
C VAL A 34 11.44 -0.75 15.53
N PHE A 35 11.10 -1.48 16.60
CA PHE A 35 9.71 -1.85 16.86
C PHE A 35 8.80 -0.61 17.04
N LEU A 36 9.27 0.41 17.74
CA LEU A 36 8.51 1.64 17.97
C LEU A 36 8.24 2.39 16.66
N PHE A 37 9.22 2.47 15.76
CA PHE A 37 9.02 2.99 14.40
C PHE A 37 7.90 2.23 13.68
N GLN A 38 7.96 0.90 13.65
CA GLN A 38 6.99 0.08 12.93
C GLN A 38 5.57 0.26 13.49
N LEU A 39 5.44 0.33 14.81
CA LEU A 39 4.15 0.50 15.47
C LEU A 39 3.56 1.90 15.25
N LEU A 40 4.40 2.95 15.27
CA LEU A 40 3.97 4.30 14.93
C LEU A 40 3.49 4.38 13.47
N ALA A 41 4.22 3.74 12.55
CA ALA A 41 3.82 3.66 11.15
C ALA A 41 2.50 2.90 10.97
N LEU A 42 2.30 1.77 11.67
CA LEU A 42 1.06 1.01 11.60
C LEU A 42 -0.15 1.87 11.94
N LEU A 43 0.00 2.70 12.97
CA LEU A 43 -0.99 3.62 13.52
C LEU A 43 -1.06 4.97 12.78
N GLY A 44 -0.41 5.11 11.62
CA GLY A 44 -0.49 6.32 10.81
C GLY A 44 0.25 7.54 11.36
N GLN A 45 1.10 7.36 12.37
CA GLN A 45 1.83 8.45 13.01
C GLN A 45 3.14 8.73 12.26
N TRP A 46 3.02 9.10 10.98
CA TRP A 46 4.11 9.13 10.00
C TRP A 46 5.32 9.96 10.43
N GLU A 47 5.10 11.19 10.91
CA GLU A 47 6.19 12.06 11.35
C GLU A 47 6.92 11.48 12.57
N ARG A 48 6.18 10.94 13.53
CA ARG A 48 6.75 10.28 14.71
C ARG A 48 7.52 9.01 14.33
N ALA A 49 7.01 8.25 13.36
CA ALA A 49 7.66 7.08 12.82
C ALA A 49 8.98 7.43 12.14
N GLN A 50 9.01 8.49 11.32
CA GLN A 50 10.23 9.00 10.69
C GLN A 50 11.28 9.42 11.73
N ASN A 51 10.85 10.12 12.79
CA ASN A 51 11.75 10.52 13.87
C ASN A 51 12.36 9.30 14.59
N GLN A 52 11.57 8.26 14.87
CA GLN A 52 12.11 7.03 15.45
C GLN A 52 13.02 6.26 14.48
N LEU A 53 12.70 6.27 13.19
CA LEU A 53 13.52 5.64 12.16
C LEU A 53 14.92 6.30 12.08
N ASN A 54 14.99 7.63 12.13
CA ASN A 54 16.27 8.35 12.17
C ASN A 54 17.10 7.95 13.40
N VAL A 55 16.48 7.90 14.57
CA VAL A 55 17.14 7.44 15.81
C VAL A 55 17.65 6.00 15.69
N CYS A 56 16.93 5.12 14.98
CA CYS A 56 17.43 3.75 14.73
C CYS A 56 18.75 3.75 13.95
N GLY A 57 18.91 4.66 12.97
CA GLY A 57 20.16 4.81 12.21
C GLY A 57 21.29 5.43 13.01
N GLU A 58 20.98 6.37 13.91
CA GLU A 58 21.97 6.98 14.82
C GLU A 58 22.51 5.98 15.85
N LEU A 59 21.65 5.08 16.35
CA LEU A 59 22.02 4.09 17.37
C LEU A 59 22.79 2.89 16.81
N ASP A 60 22.51 2.48 15.58
CA ASP A 60 23.14 1.32 14.96
C ASP A 60 23.35 1.54 13.44
N PRO A 61 24.60 1.69 12.98
CA PRO A 61 24.92 1.85 11.56
C PRO A 61 24.43 0.71 10.67
N LEU A 62 24.18 -0.49 11.21
CA LEU A 62 23.60 -1.61 10.46
C LEU A 62 22.17 -1.31 9.96
N ASN A 63 21.49 -0.32 10.55
CA ASN A 63 20.16 0.11 10.13
C ASN A 63 20.18 1.07 8.92
N ALA A 64 21.33 1.49 8.40
CA ALA A 64 21.39 2.53 7.36
C ALA A 64 20.53 2.21 6.12
N MET A 65 20.53 0.96 5.65
CA MET A 65 19.70 0.55 4.51
C MET A 65 18.20 0.60 4.83
N MET A 66 17.82 0.15 6.04
CA MET A 66 16.45 0.24 6.53
C MET A 66 15.99 1.70 6.62
N VAL A 67 16.82 2.58 7.18
CA VAL A 67 16.50 4.01 7.28
C VAL A 67 16.26 4.62 5.90
N GLY A 68 17.12 4.35 4.92
CA GLY A 68 16.94 4.83 3.55
C GLY A 68 15.61 4.35 2.95
N ALA A 69 15.38 3.03 2.94
CA ALA A 69 14.21 2.44 2.30
C ALA A 69 12.88 2.88 2.94
N TYR A 70 12.78 2.83 4.27
CA TYR A 70 11.53 3.15 4.95
C TYR A 70 11.28 4.66 5.12
N SER A 71 12.31 5.51 4.99
CA SER A 71 12.08 6.96 4.88
C SER A 71 11.36 7.30 3.56
N GLU A 72 11.68 6.58 2.49
CA GLU A 72 11.00 6.71 1.19
C GLU A 72 9.57 6.21 1.28
N ALA A 73 9.36 5.07 1.95
CA ALA A 73 8.03 4.53 2.23
C ALA A 73 7.16 5.51 3.01
N LEU A 74 7.68 6.07 4.11
CA LEU A 74 6.99 7.06 4.94
C LEU A 74 6.65 8.34 4.17
N ARG A 75 7.58 8.87 3.37
CA ARG A 75 7.28 10.02 2.51
C ARG A 75 6.24 9.68 1.44
N GLY A 76 6.26 8.45 0.93
CA GLY A 76 5.24 7.93 0.02
C GLY A 76 3.83 7.95 0.61
N GLU A 77 3.66 7.62 1.89
CA GLU A 77 2.35 7.68 2.59
C GLU A 77 1.75 9.09 2.60
N LEU A 78 2.59 10.12 2.82
CA LEU A 78 2.14 11.52 2.82
C LEU A 78 1.63 11.93 1.43
N VAL A 79 2.36 11.54 0.38
CA VAL A 79 1.93 11.78 -1.00
C VAL A 79 0.67 10.98 -1.34
N ARG A 80 0.59 9.71 -0.89
CA ARG A 80 -0.60 8.88 -1.09
C ARG A 80 -1.83 9.54 -0.50
N ALA A 81 -1.74 10.07 0.71
CA ALA A 81 -2.86 10.76 1.36
C ALA A 81 -3.32 11.98 0.56
N GLU A 82 -2.41 12.77 0.00
CA GLU A 82 -2.76 13.90 -0.86
C GLU A 82 -3.42 13.47 -2.17
N VAL A 83 -2.98 12.35 -2.75
CA VAL A 83 -3.53 11.79 -3.99
C VAL A 83 -4.98 11.35 -3.80
N PHE A 84 -5.26 10.54 -2.78
CA PHE A 84 -6.63 10.10 -2.50
C PHE A 84 -7.54 11.23 -1.98
N ALA A 85 -6.97 12.33 -1.47
CA ALA A 85 -7.70 13.55 -1.14
C ALA A 85 -7.92 14.48 -2.35
N GLY A 86 -7.50 14.08 -3.56
CA GLY A 86 -7.65 14.89 -4.79
C GLY A 86 -6.76 16.13 -4.86
N LYS A 87 -5.81 16.30 -3.92
CA LYS A 87 -4.94 17.48 -3.81
C LYS A 87 -3.73 17.40 -4.74
N ARG A 88 -3.34 16.20 -5.14
CA ARG A 88 -2.16 15.91 -5.95
C ARG A 88 -2.43 14.76 -6.91
N MET A 89 -1.76 14.75 -8.06
CA MET A 89 -1.74 13.58 -8.95
C MET A 89 -0.54 12.68 -8.62
N PRO A 90 -0.70 11.35 -8.69
CA PRO A 90 0.42 10.43 -8.50
C PRO A 90 1.40 10.56 -9.68
N VAL A 91 2.67 10.26 -9.42
CA VAL A 91 3.63 10.04 -10.51
C VAL A 91 3.22 8.76 -11.23
N ILE A 92 3.22 8.76 -12.56
CA ILE A 92 2.89 7.58 -13.36
C ILE A 92 4.18 6.95 -13.88
N ILE A 93 4.31 5.63 -13.70
CA ILE A 93 5.39 4.86 -14.30
C ILE A 93 4.94 4.41 -15.70
N GLY A 94 5.59 4.98 -16.71
CA GLY A 94 5.27 4.75 -18.11
C GLY A 94 4.64 5.97 -18.79
N GLU A 95 4.19 5.78 -20.03
CA GLU A 95 3.57 6.86 -20.79
C GLU A 95 2.11 7.08 -20.36
N PRO A 96 1.65 8.33 -20.26
CA PRO A 96 0.25 8.63 -19.95
C PRO A 96 -0.69 8.11 -21.04
N GLU A 97 -1.70 7.35 -20.63
CA GLU A 97 -2.78 6.87 -21.51
C GLU A 97 -4.09 7.59 -21.18
N GLN A 98 -4.97 7.74 -22.17
CA GLN A 98 -6.21 8.51 -22.02
C GLN A 98 -7.10 7.95 -20.90
N TRP A 99 -7.24 6.63 -20.81
CA TRP A 99 -8.03 5.97 -19.78
C TRP A 99 -7.52 6.29 -18.37
N LEU A 100 -6.20 6.40 -18.20
CA LEU A 100 -5.59 6.73 -16.91
C LEU A 100 -5.88 8.18 -16.52
N ALA A 101 -5.87 9.11 -17.47
CA ALA A 101 -6.27 10.49 -17.22
C ALA A 101 -7.74 10.59 -16.75
N LEU A 102 -8.64 9.79 -17.36
CA LEU A 102 -10.04 9.71 -16.94
C LEU A 102 -10.17 9.16 -15.51
N LEU A 103 -9.45 8.08 -15.18
CA LEU A 103 -9.46 7.49 -13.85
C LEU A 103 -8.95 8.46 -12.77
N LEU A 104 -7.85 9.17 -13.04
CA LEU A 104 -7.30 10.17 -12.11
C LEU A 104 -8.23 11.37 -11.95
N GLN A 105 -8.91 11.79 -13.02
CA GLN A 105 -9.94 12.83 -12.94
C GLN A 105 -11.15 12.36 -12.13
N ALA A 106 -11.57 11.10 -12.29
CA ALA A 106 -12.62 10.49 -11.47
C ALA A 106 -12.24 10.47 -9.98
N LEU A 107 -10.99 10.11 -9.65
CA LEU A 107 -10.49 10.16 -8.27
C LEU A 107 -10.60 11.56 -7.68
N LYS A 108 -10.18 12.59 -8.44
CA LYS A 108 -10.28 13.99 -8.01
C LYS A 108 -11.72 14.44 -7.78
N LEU A 109 -12.61 14.19 -8.74
CA LEU A 109 -14.03 14.55 -8.61
C LEU A 109 -14.70 13.82 -7.44
N GLY A 110 -14.36 12.55 -7.21
CA GLY A 110 -14.82 11.79 -6.06
C GLY A 110 -14.39 12.43 -4.73
N ALA A 111 -13.15 12.89 -4.62
CA ALA A 111 -12.66 13.60 -3.44
C ALA A 111 -13.33 14.98 -3.23
N GLU A 112 -13.86 15.59 -4.28
CA GLU A 112 -14.63 16.84 -4.24
C GLU A 112 -16.14 16.61 -4.01
N GLY A 113 -16.58 15.35 -3.85
CA GLY A 113 -17.99 14.98 -3.63
C GLY A 113 -18.84 14.94 -4.91
N GLN A 114 -18.22 15.04 -6.09
CA GLN A 114 -18.90 15.00 -7.39
C GLN A 114 -19.05 13.54 -7.88
N HIS A 115 -19.76 12.73 -7.10
CA HIS A 115 -19.78 11.26 -7.24
C HIS A 115 -20.34 10.77 -8.58
N GLU A 116 -21.42 11.37 -9.09
CA GLU A 116 -22.03 10.99 -10.38
C GLU A 116 -21.06 11.19 -11.56
N GLN A 117 -20.42 12.36 -11.62
CA GLN A 117 -19.42 12.65 -12.67
C GLN A 117 -18.19 11.76 -12.53
N ALA A 118 -17.75 11.49 -11.30
CA ALA A 118 -16.65 10.58 -11.03
C ALA A 118 -16.98 9.15 -11.49
N ALA A 119 -18.20 8.67 -11.26
CA ALA A 119 -18.65 7.34 -11.69
C ALA A 119 -18.61 7.20 -13.21
N ALA A 120 -19.17 8.18 -13.94
CA ALA A 120 -19.17 8.17 -15.41
C ALA A 120 -17.76 8.18 -16.02
N LEU A 121 -16.82 8.96 -15.46
CA LEU A 121 -15.44 8.97 -15.93
C LEU A 121 -14.69 7.67 -15.60
N ARG A 122 -14.98 7.06 -14.44
CA ARG A 122 -14.38 5.78 -14.04
C ARG A 122 -14.84 4.64 -14.95
N GLU A 123 -16.12 4.59 -15.28
CA GLU A 123 -16.68 3.61 -16.22
C GLU A 123 -15.99 3.73 -17.58
N GLN A 124 -15.91 4.94 -18.14
CA GLN A 124 -15.20 5.19 -19.40
C GLN A 124 -13.71 4.81 -19.33
N ALA A 125 -13.05 5.05 -18.19
CA ALA A 125 -11.67 4.64 -17.98
C ALA A 125 -11.53 3.11 -18.05
N PHE A 126 -12.43 2.37 -17.41
CA PHE A 126 -12.39 0.91 -17.39
C PHE A 126 -12.72 0.29 -18.75
N GLU A 127 -13.66 0.86 -19.50
CA GLU A 127 -13.93 0.42 -20.88
C GLU A 127 -12.74 0.60 -21.82
N GLN A 128 -11.91 1.63 -21.58
CA GLN A 128 -10.75 1.96 -22.42
C GLN A 128 -9.45 1.29 -21.96
N ALA A 129 -9.38 0.87 -20.69
CA ALA A 129 -8.18 0.26 -20.15
C ALA A 129 -7.93 -1.10 -20.82
N PRO A 130 -6.68 -1.40 -21.23
CA PRO A 130 -6.37 -2.69 -21.84
C PRO A 130 -6.50 -3.80 -20.79
N ALA A 131 -7.19 -4.88 -21.15
CA ALA A 131 -7.17 -6.11 -20.36
C ALA A 131 -5.77 -6.74 -20.42
N VAL A 132 -5.26 -7.15 -19.26
CA VAL A 132 -3.94 -7.77 -19.13
C VAL A 132 -4.13 -9.14 -18.52
N ALA A 133 -3.95 -10.17 -19.36
CA ALA A 133 -3.96 -11.55 -18.90
C ALA A 133 -2.64 -11.92 -18.20
N GLY A 134 -2.68 -12.97 -17.40
CA GLY A 134 -1.53 -13.41 -16.63
C GLY A 134 -1.83 -14.56 -15.70
N ASN A 135 -1.03 -14.66 -14.64
CA ASN A 135 -1.11 -15.71 -13.65
C ASN A 135 -0.71 -15.21 -12.26
N ILE A 136 -1.44 -15.63 -11.22
CA ILE A 136 -1.11 -15.41 -9.81
C ILE A 136 -0.99 -16.75 -9.10
N ASP A 137 0.22 -17.08 -8.64
CA ASP A 137 0.55 -18.32 -7.92
C ASP A 137 0.01 -19.60 -8.57
N GLY A 138 0.08 -19.68 -9.90
CA GLY A 138 -0.39 -20.81 -10.70
C GLY A 138 -1.81 -20.67 -11.23
N ASN A 139 -2.59 -19.68 -10.78
CA ASN A 139 -3.97 -19.44 -11.24
C ASN A 139 -4.00 -18.39 -12.36
N ALA A 140 -4.48 -18.78 -13.54
CA ALA A 140 -4.57 -17.89 -14.70
C ALA A 140 -5.73 -16.89 -14.55
N PHE A 141 -5.57 -15.71 -15.17
CA PHE A 141 -6.61 -14.68 -15.29
C PHE A 141 -6.55 -14.01 -16.66
N GLU A 142 -7.69 -13.51 -17.14
CA GLU A 142 -7.84 -12.73 -18.37
C GLU A 142 -7.67 -11.22 -18.12
N TRP A 143 -8.00 -10.76 -16.91
CA TRP A 143 -7.75 -9.39 -16.46
C TRP A 143 -7.43 -9.35 -14.97
N ILE A 144 -6.79 -8.25 -14.55
CA ILE A 144 -6.47 -7.97 -13.16
C ILE A 144 -6.65 -6.48 -12.85
N ALA A 145 -7.17 -6.20 -11.66
CA ALA A 145 -7.31 -4.88 -11.10
C ALA A 145 -7.04 -4.92 -9.58
N ASP A 146 -6.75 -3.78 -8.99
CA ASP A 146 -7.02 -3.58 -7.58
C ASP A 146 -8.54 -3.65 -7.36
N ALA A 147 -8.95 -4.36 -6.30
CA ALA A 147 -10.37 -4.50 -5.98
C ALA A 147 -11.01 -3.16 -5.55
N ASP A 148 -10.22 -2.15 -5.16
CA ASP A 148 -10.71 -0.77 -4.99
C ASP A 148 -10.83 -0.06 -6.36
N PRO A 149 -12.05 0.27 -6.82
CA PRO A 149 -12.27 0.86 -8.13
C PRO A 149 -11.71 2.28 -8.28
N ARG A 150 -11.25 2.92 -7.20
CA ARG A 150 -10.52 4.19 -7.32
C ARG A 150 -9.16 3.98 -7.99
N ILE A 151 -8.62 2.77 -7.90
CA ILE A 151 -7.30 2.38 -8.42
C ILE A 151 -7.45 1.50 -9.66
N GLY A 152 -8.38 0.54 -9.65
CA GLY A 152 -8.73 -0.28 -10.82
C GLY A 152 -7.51 -0.97 -11.45
N PRO A 153 -7.29 -0.88 -12.79
CA PRO A 153 -6.20 -1.59 -13.48
C PRO A 153 -4.81 -0.94 -13.27
N CYS A 154 -4.60 -0.33 -12.10
CA CYS A 154 -3.33 0.22 -11.65
C CYS A 154 -2.89 -0.45 -10.36
N LEU A 155 -1.59 -0.34 -10.10
CA LEU A 155 -0.97 -0.72 -8.84
C LEU A 155 -0.29 0.50 -8.23
N GLU A 156 -0.46 0.66 -6.92
CA GLU A 156 0.34 1.61 -6.13
C GLU A 156 1.73 1.04 -5.83
N ILE A 157 2.78 1.83 -6.01
CA ILE A 157 4.14 1.41 -5.68
C ILE A 157 4.99 2.58 -5.17
N ILE A 158 5.90 2.28 -4.25
CA ILE A 158 6.93 3.20 -3.75
C ILE A 158 8.29 2.65 -4.17
N VAL A 159 8.97 3.34 -5.06
CA VAL A 159 10.31 3.00 -5.57
C VAL A 159 11.28 4.16 -5.33
N ASN A 160 12.54 4.02 -5.72
CA ASN A 160 13.46 5.16 -5.81
C ASN A 160 12.89 6.21 -6.78
N GLY A 161 12.33 7.29 -6.22
CA GLY A 161 11.52 8.27 -6.96
C GLY A 161 10.22 8.65 -6.24
N GLY A 162 9.81 7.85 -5.24
CA GLY A 162 8.66 8.09 -4.39
C GLY A 162 7.42 7.28 -4.79
N TYR A 163 6.28 7.70 -4.24
CA TYR A 163 4.98 7.08 -4.49
C TYR A 163 4.51 7.33 -5.92
N SER A 164 4.16 6.25 -6.61
CA SER A 164 3.77 6.22 -8.01
C SER A 164 2.61 5.25 -8.24
N TRP A 165 1.89 5.45 -9.34
CA TRP A 165 0.97 4.46 -9.89
C TRP A 165 1.58 3.84 -11.15
N VAL A 166 1.37 2.53 -11.31
CA VAL A 166 1.79 1.78 -12.49
C VAL A 166 0.61 1.00 -13.05
N PRO A 167 0.22 1.19 -14.31
CA PRO A 167 -0.75 0.30 -14.96
C PRO A 167 -0.26 -1.15 -14.97
N PHE A 168 -1.14 -2.12 -14.76
CA PHE A 168 -0.75 -3.55 -14.82
C PHE A 168 -0.17 -3.92 -16.21
N SER A 169 -0.55 -3.23 -17.27
CA SER A 169 -0.02 -3.40 -18.64
C SER A 169 1.47 -3.06 -18.78
N ARG A 170 2.05 -2.39 -17.78
CA ARG A 170 3.48 -2.03 -17.73
C ARG A 170 4.31 -2.98 -16.89
N LEU A 171 3.68 -4.00 -16.31
CA LEU A 171 4.33 -5.02 -15.51
C LEU A 171 4.54 -6.28 -16.34
N SER A 172 5.63 -6.97 -16.07
CA SER A 172 5.87 -8.33 -16.55
C SER A 172 5.85 -9.33 -15.40
N GLU A 173 6.39 -8.93 -14.24
CA GLU A 173 6.45 -9.80 -13.06
C GLU A 173 6.45 -8.97 -11.76
N LEU A 174 5.71 -9.45 -10.76
CA LEU A 174 5.81 -9.02 -9.37
C LEU A 174 6.16 -10.24 -8.51
N LYS A 175 7.17 -10.09 -7.66
CA LYS A 175 7.59 -11.12 -6.69
C LYS A 175 7.53 -10.58 -5.28
N PHE A 176 6.93 -11.38 -4.41
CA PHE A 176 6.67 -11.06 -3.01
C PHE A 176 7.26 -12.11 -2.09
N GLU A 177 7.63 -11.66 -0.90
CA GLU A 177 7.87 -12.54 0.25
C GLU A 177 6.66 -12.51 1.18
N ALA A 178 6.46 -13.58 1.96
CA ALA A 178 5.45 -13.58 3.00
C ALA A 178 5.76 -12.50 4.06
N PRO A 179 4.76 -11.73 4.54
CA PRO A 179 4.98 -10.75 5.60
C PRO A 179 5.59 -11.41 6.84
N SER A 180 6.73 -10.88 7.30
CA SER A 180 7.50 -11.43 8.42
C SER A 180 7.62 -10.43 9.57
N ASP A 181 7.70 -9.14 9.24
CA ASP A 181 7.75 -8.02 10.17
C ASP A 181 6.42 -7.24 10.18
N LEU A 182 6.21 -6.43 11.23
CA LEU A 182 5.00 -5.61 11.34
C LEU A 182 4.87 -4.60 10.19
N ARG A 183 6.01 -4.03 9.76
CA ARG A 183 6.08 -3.09 8.63
C ARG A 183 5.70 -3.70 7.29
N ASP A 184 5.86 -5.01 7.11
CA ASP A 184 5.52 -5.69 5.85
C ASP A 184 4.01 -5.66 5.59
N LYS A 185 3.22 -5.48 6.66
CA LYS A 185 1.77 -5.27 6.59
C LYS A 185 1.38 -3.86 6.17
N ILE A 186 2.31 -2.93 6.21
CA ILE A 186 2.12 -1.54 5.78
C ILE A 186 2.67 -1.39 4.37
N TRP A 187 3.85 -1.96 4.12
CA TRP A 187 4.63 -1.85 2.90
C TRP A 187 5.16 -3.23 2.53
N VAL A 188 4.52 -3.88 1.56
CA VAL A 188 4.93 -5.20 1.08
C VAL A 188 6.19 -5.07 0.23
N PRO A 189 7.35 -5.59 0.67
CA PRO A 189 8.57 -5.55 -0.14
C PRO A 189 8.34 -6.34 -1.43
N THR A 190 8.64 -5.72 -2.57
CA THR A 190 8.32 -6.29 -3.88
C THR A 190 9.50 -6.12 -4.83
N GLN A 191 9.86 -7.20 -5.53
CA GLN A 191 10.71 -7.13 -6.72
C GLN A 191 9.79 -6.99 -7.93
N VAL A 192 10.05 -5.98 -8.75
CA VAL A 192 9.24 -5.68 -9.93
C VAL A 192 10.08 -5.82 -11.18
N THR A 193 9.56 -6.52 -12.17
CA THR A 193 10.06 -6.52 -13.54
C THR A 193 9.06 -5.78 -14.42
N TRP A 194 9.50 -4.69 -15.03
CA TRP A 194 8.72 -3.89 -15.97
C TRP A 194 8.59 -4.62 -17.32
N SER A 195 7.59 -4.27 -18.13
CA SER A 195 7.39 -4.86 -19.46
C SER A 195 8.55 -4.61 -20.44
N ASN A 196 9.39 -3.61 -20.18
CA ASN A 196 10.62 -3.36 -20.94
C ASN A 196 11.85 -4.15 -20.44
N GLY A 197 11.66 -5.06 -19.47
CA GLY A 197 12.71 -5.90 -18.89
C GLY A 197 13.54 -5.25 -17.79
N GLY A 198 13.36 -3.95 -17.54
CA GLY A 198 13.98 -3.29 -16.39
C GLY A 198 13.47 -3.86 -15.07
N LYS A 199 14.30 -3.81 -14.03
CA LYS A 199 13.96 -4.33 -12.69
C LYS A 199 14.11 -3.26 -11.63
N ALA A 200 13.26 -3.32 -10.63
CA ALA A 200 13.32 -2.47 -9.45
C ALA A 200 12.96 -3.26 -8.19
N ILE A 201 13.36 -2.73 -7.04
CA ILE A 201 12.86 -3.15 -5.74
C ILE A 201 12.12 -1.95 -5.16
N GLY A 202 10.97 -2.21 -4.56
CA GLY A 202 10.17 -1.19 -3.92
C GLY A 202 9.18 -1.79 -2.94
N PHE A 203 8.18 -1.00 -2.59
CA PHE A 203 7.11 -1.41 -1.71
C PHE A 203 5.75 -1.18 -2.35
N ILE A 204 4.84 -2.12 -2.19
CA ILE A 204 3.41 -1.88 -2.44
C ILE A 204 2.76 -1.57 -1.10
N PRO A 205 1.95 -0.51 -0.97
CA PRO A 205 1.13 -0.30 0.20
C PRO A 205 0.23 -1.51 0.49
N GLY A 206 0.47 -2.18 1.62
CA GLY A 206 -0.21 -3.42 2.03
C GLY A 206 -1.66 -3.22 2.48
N ARG A 207 -2.04 -1.98 2.74
CA ARG A 207 -3.39 -1.58 3.17
C ARG A 207 -3.92 -0.46 2.30
N TYR A 208 -5.24 -0.35 2.22
CA TYR A 208 -5.89 0.77 1.56
C TYR A 208 -5.68 2.09 2.32
N ALA A 209 -5.66 3.21 1.59
CA ALA A 209 -5.48 4.54 2.17
C ALA A 209 -6.61 4.86 3.18
N GLY A 210 -6.24 5.33 4.38
CA GLY A 210 -7.19 5.66 5.45
C GLY A 210 -7.47 4.50 6.42
N SER A 211 -6.91 3.31 6.20
CA SER A 211 -7.08 2.15 7.11
C SER A 211 -6.60 2.44 8.53
N GLU A 212 -5.55 3.26 8.67
CA GLU A 212 -4.99 3.73 9.93
C GLU A 212 -5.93 4.64 10.74
N LEU A 213 -6.96 5.21 10.09
CA LEU A 213 -7.90 6.16 10.69
C LEU A 213 -9.21 5.50 11.17
N THR A 214 -9.38 4.21 10.91
CA THR A 214 -10.66 3.49 11.14
C THR A 214 -10.97 3.28 12.63
N GLY A 215 -9.93 3.19 13.47
CA GLY A 215 -10.06 2.77 14.86
C GLY A 215 -10.38 1.28 15.05
N ASP A 216 -10.62 0.52 13.97
CA ASP A 216 -10.77 -0.93 14.02
C ASP A 216 -9.39 -1.59 13.97
N PRO A 217 -8.95 -2.28 15.04
CA PRO A 217 -7.63 -2.87 15.08
C PRO A 217 -7.38 -3.92 14.00
N ASP A 218 -8.38 -4.65 13.54
CA ASP A 218 -8.20 -5.69 12.52
C ASP A 218 -7.97 -5.09 11.13
N LEU A 219 -8.62 -3.96 10.81
CA LEU A 219 -8.34 -3.20 9.59
C LEU A 219 -6.96 -2.53 9.68
N VAL A 220 -6.63 -1.91 10.82
CA VAL A 220 -5.31 -1.32 11.05
C VAL A 220 -4.21 -2.38 10.94
N LEU A 221 -4.41 -3.58 11.49
CA LEU A 221 -3.44 -4.68 11.44
C LEU A 221 -3.43 -5.44 10.10
N GLY A 222 -4.26 -5.06 9.13
CA GLY A 222 -4.37 -5.73 7.84
C GLY A 222 -4.79 -7.20 7.97
N ARG A 223 -5.65 -7.52 8.94
CA ARG A 223 -6.18 -8.88 9.17
C ARG A 223 -7.49 -9.14 8.43
N ARG A 224 -8.13 -8.07 7.96
CA ARG A 224 -9.41 -8.07 7.26
C ARG A 224 -9.40 -6.98 6.21
N THR A 225 -10.28 -7.13 5.22
CA THR A 225 -10.66 -6.09 4.28
C THR A 225 -12.15 -5.82 4.43
N ASP A 226 -12.51 -4.55 4.60
CA ASP A 226 -13.90 -4.09 4.58
C ASP A 226 -14.13 -3.18 3.37
N TRP A 227 -15.36 -3.20 2.87
CA TRP A 227 -15.81 -2.40 1.74
C TRP A 227 -16.82 -1.36 2.22
N ILE A 228 -16.50 -0.07 2.06
CA ILE A 228 -17.38 1.04 2.43
C ILE A 228 -18.00 1.66 1.18
N GLU A 229 -19.32 1.79 1.15
CA GLU A 229 -20.02 2.50 0.09
C GLU A 229 -19.78 4.02 0.19
N GLN A 230 -19.33 4.63 -0.91
CA GLN A 230 -19.07 6.08 -1.03
C GLN A 230 -19.97 6.76 -2.10
N GLY A 231 -21.15 6.20 -2.33
CA GLY A 231 -22.15 6.69 -3.29
C GLY A 231 -21.96 6.13 -4.70
N GLU A 232 -23.03 6.19 -5.50
CA GLU A 232 -23.05 5.68 -6.89
C GLU A 232 -22.54 4.24 -7.05
N GLY A 233 -22.80 3.38 -6.06
CA GLY A 233 -22.33 1.99 -6.05
C GLY A 233 -20.81 1.81 -5.88
N LEU A 234 -20.05 2.89 -5.66
CA LEU A 234 -18.62 2.82 -5.39
C LEU A 234 -18.38 2.23 -4.01
N HIS A 235 -17.69 1.09 -3.96
CA HIS A 235 -17.22 0.48 -2.74
C HIS A 235 -15.71 0.66 -2.64
N VAL A 236 -15.24 1.31 -1.58
CA VAL A 236 -13.82 1.55 -1.34
C VAL A 236 -13.28 0.63 -0.26
N GLY A 237 -12.04 0.18 -0.42
CA GLY A 237 -11.43 -0.75 0.50
C GLY A 237 -10.88 -0.07 1.75
N LEU A 238 -10.94 -0.77 2.88
CA LEU A 238 -10.20 -0.51 4.11
C LEU A 238 -9.58 -1.80 4.63
N GLY A 239 -8.43 -1.69 5.28
CA GLY A 239 -7.66 -2.84 5.73
C GLY A 239 -6.77 -3.40 4.64
N GLN A 240 -6.59 -4.73 4.61
CA GLN A 240 -5.67 -5.41 3.70
C GLN A 240 -6.04 -5.17 2.23
N ARG A 241 -5.04 -4.92 1.37
CA ARG A 241 -5.26 -4.76 -0.08
C ARG A 241 -5.66 -6.07 -0.74
N MET A 242 -6.63 -5.99 -1.64
CA MET A 242 -7.14 -7.11 -2.42
C MET A 242 -6.94 -6.83 -3.92
N LEU A 243 -6.60 -7.87 -4.68
CA LEU A 243 -6.54 -7.86 -6.13
C LEU A 243 -7.74 -8.66 -6.66
N ALA A 244 -8.41 -8.14 -7.69
CA ALA A 244 -9.53 -8.79 -8.34
C ALA A 244 -9.15 -9.23 -9.75
N THR A 245 -9.68 -10.39 -10.16
CA THR A 245 -9.55 -10.96 -11.51
C THR A 245 -10.92 -11.51 -11.95
N ASP A 246 -11.02 -12.00 -13.18
CA ASP A 246 -12.19 -12.76 -13.65
C ASP A 246 -12.43 -14.05 -12.85
N ALA A 247 -11.37 -14.66 -12.32
CA ALA A 247 -11.43 -15.97 -11.68
C ALA A 247 -11.73 -15.89 -10.17
N ALA A 248 -11.10 -14.94 -9.47
CA ALA A 248 -11.17 -14.82 -8.02
C ALA A 248 -10.63 -13.46 -7.51
N GLU A 249 -10.77 -13.26 -6.20
CA GLU A 249 -10.09 -12.22 -5.43
C GLU A 249 -8.89 -12.81 -4.69
N TYR A 250 -7.80 -12.04 -4.59
CA TYR A 250 -6.54 -12.46 -3.98
C TYR A 250 -6.08 -11.42 -2.96
N SER A 251 -5.77 -11.88 -1.76
CA SER A 251 -5.08 -11.07 -0.75
C SER A 251 -3.66 -10.77 -1.20
N LEU A 252 -3.24 -9.50 -1.12
CA LEU A 252 -1.86 -9.13 -1.44
C LEU A 252 -0.84 -9.85 -0.53
N PHE A 253 -1.18 -10.13 0.73
CA PHE A 253 -0.26 -10.78 1.66
C PHE A 253 -0.08 -12.27 1.39
N ASP A 254 -0.99 -12.89 0.62
CA ASP A 254 -0.91 -14.30 0.26
C ASP A 254 -0.22 -14.51 -1.09
N ALA A 255 -0.28 -13.51 -1.99
CA ALA A 255 0.37 -13.54 -3.29
C ALA A 255 1.90 -13.71 -3.19
N ARG A 256 2.52 -14.56 -4.03
CA ARG A 256 3.99 -14.72 -4.10
C ARG A 256 4.56 -14.35 -5.45
N LEU A 257 3.87 -14.71 -6.52
CA LEU A 257 4.27 -14.42 -7.89
C LEU A 257 3.05 -14.01 -8.70
N ILE A 258 3.14 -12.84 -9.33
CA ILE A 258 2.21 -12.41 -10.36
C ILE A 258 3.01 -12.21 -11.65
N ALA A 259 2.65 -12.93 -12.70
CA ALA A 259 3.22 -12.80 -14.04
C ALA A 259 2.16 -12.24 -14.99
N PHE A 260 2.57 -11.34 -15.88
CA PHE A 260 1.69 -10.66 -16.83
C PHE A 260 2.11 -10.97 -18.27
N GLY A 261 1.13 -11.08 -19.16
CA GLY A 261 1.32 -11.51 -20.54
C GLY A 261 1.02 -13.00 -20.74
N ALA A 262 1.05 -13.45 -22.00
CA ALA A 262 0.80 -14.84 -22.33
C ALA A 262 1.97 -15.72 -21.87
N ALA A 263 1.66 -16.80 -21.14
CA ALA A 263 2.59 -17.89 -20.83
C ALA A 263 3.05 -18.62 -22.10
#